data_AF-A0A955UX52-F1
#
_entry.id   AF-A0A955UX52-F1
#
_cell.length_a   1.000
_cell.length_b   1.000
_cell.length_c   1.000
_cell.angle_alpha   90.00
_cell.angle_beta   90.00
_cell.angle_gamma   90.00
#
_symmetry.space_group_name_H-M   'P 1'
#
loop_
_entity.id
_entity.type
_entity.pdbx_description
1 polymer ?
#
loop_
_entity_poly.entity_id
_entity_poly.type
_entity_poly.pdbx_seq_one_letter_code
_entity_poly.pdbx_strand_id
1 'polypeptide(L)'
;MIDELRSGLASLSDALGTKRAGGTDDAAKTAGGGARFADALGDAISSADQDFKAAEEEVRQLAQGKGDIVETMIGITRSELSLGFVVQLRNRALEAYQEIMRLPL
;
A
#
# COMPACT_ATOMS: atom_id res chain seq x y z
N MET A 1 -18.66 48.91 6.75
CA MET A 1 -19.52 47.89 6.12
C MET A 1 -19.21 47.64 4.64
N ILE A 2 -18.53 48.53 3.92
CA ILE A 2 -18.19 48.34 2.47
C ILE A 2 -16.82 47.62 2.28
N ASP A 3 -15.96 47.56 3.31
CA ASP A 3 -14.60 47.01 3.20
C ASP A 3 -14.52 45.47 3.31
N GLU A 4 -15.47 44.84 4.03
CA GLU A 4 -15.54 43.36 4.18
C GLU A 4 -15.86 42.63 2.86
N LEU A 5 -16.65 43.24 1.97
CA LEU A 5 -16.96 42.65 0.67
C LEU A 5 -15.77 42.67 -0.30
N ARG A 6 -14.81 43.60 -0.14
CA ARG A 6 -13.61 43.66 -0.99
C ARG A 6 -12.59 42.58 -0.59
N SER A 7 -12.47 42.31 0.72
CA SER A 7 -11.58 41.27 1.24
C SER A 7 -12.04 39.85 0.87
N GLY A 8 -13.35 39.61 0.87
CA GLY A 8 -13.91 38.30 0.46
C GLY A 8 -13.70 37.97 -1.02
N LEU A 9 -13.63 38.98 -1.90
CA LEU A 9 -13.35 38.77 -3.32
C LEU A 9 -11.86 38.50 -3.57
N ALA A 10 -10.96 39.11 -2.80
CA ALA A 10 -9.52 38.89 -2.88
C ALA A 10 -9.14 37.47 -2.42
N SER A 11 -9.74 36.96 -1.33
CA SER A 11 -9.53 35.58 -0.88
C SER A 11 -10.15 34.55 -1.82
N LEU A 12 -11.23 34.90 -2.53
CA LEU A 12 -11.84 34.03 -3.53
C LEU A 12 -10.98 33.95 -4.80
N SER A 13 -10.33 35.04 -5.22
CA SER A 13 -9.39 35.01 -6.36
C SER A 13 -8.10 34.25 -6.05
N ASP A 14 -7.61 34.30 -4.81
CA ASP A 14 -6.44 33.52 -4.38
C ASP A 14 -6.74 32.02 -4.32
N ALA A 15 -7.96 31.66 -3.87
CA ALA A 15 -8.47 30.30 -3.89
C ALA A 15 -8.72 29.73 -5.30
N LEU A 16 -8.97 30.60 -6.30
CA LEU A 16 -9.16 30.21 -7.71
C LEU A 16 -7.88 30.31 -8.56
N GLY A 17 -6.85 31.02 -8.07
CA GLY A 17 -5.60 31.31 -8.79
C GLY A 17 -4.44 30.34 -8.54
N THR A 18 -4.45 29.58 -7.45
CA THR A 18 -3.28 28.78 -7.01
C THR A 18 -3.38 27.28 -7.32
N LYS A 19 -4.32 26.85 -8.18
CA LYS A 19 -4.41 25.44 -8.61
C LYS A 19 -4.37 25.22 -10.12
N ARG A 20 -3.61 26.06 -10.83
CA ARG A 20 -3.18 25.81 -12.22
C ARG A 20 -1.73 26.24 -12.41
N ALA A 21 -0.80 25.38 -11.99
CA ALA A 21 0.58 25.40 -12.45
C ALA A 21 1.03 23.94 -12.67
N GLY A 22 1.26 23.60 -13.94
CA GLY A 22 1.99 22.40 -14.41
C GLY A 22 1.21 21.08 -14.29
N GLY A 23 0.80 20.35 -15.33
CA GLY A 23 1.29 20.36 -16.71
C GLY A 23 2.55 19.52 -16.90
N THR A 24 2.59 18.26 -16.42
CA THR A 24 3.57 17.21 -16.86
C THR A 24 3.30 15.76 -16.39
N ASP A 25 2.12 15.37 -15.90
CA ASP A 25 1.96 14.02 -15.29
C ASP A 25 1.41 12.90 -16.18
N ASP A 26 1.22 13.13 -17.49
CA ASP A 26 0.75 12.06 -18.40
C ASP A 26 1.89 11.29 -19.10
N ALA A 27 3.13 11.79 -19.08
CA ALA A 27 4.29 11.09 -19.65
C ALA A 27 4.96 10.09 -18.69
N ALA A 28 4.67 10.15 -17.38
CA ALA A 28 5.24 9.26 -16.36
C ALA A 28 4.48 7.94 -16.18
N LYS A 29 3.34 7.76 -16.87
CA LYS A 29 2.45 6.61 -16.68
C LYS A 29 3.06 5.28 -17.16
N THR A 30 4.06 5.33 -18.04
CA THR A 30 4.74 4.13 -18.57
C THR A 30 5.99 3.74 -17.77
N ALA A 31 6.59 4.66 -17.02
CA ALA A 31 7.74 4.40 -16.13
C ALA A 31 7.33 4.18 -14.66
N GLY A 32 6.15 4.68 -14.24
CA GLY A 32 5.64 4.56 -12.88
C GLY A 32 4.96 3.24 -12.52
N GLY A 33 4.76 2.33 -13.49
CA GLY A 33 4.10 1.04 -13.24
C GLY A 33 4.90 0.13 -12.31
N GLY A 34 6.22 0.08 -12.48
CA GLY A 34 7.11 -0.71 -11.63
C GLY A 34 7.18 -0.18 -10.19
N ALA A 35 7.22 1.15 -10.03
CA ALA A 35 7.20 1.78 -8.71
C ALA A 35 5.88 1.52 -7.97
N ARG A 36 4.73 1.71 -8.63
CA ARG A 36 3.42 1.45 -8.03
C ARG A 36 3.20 -0.02 -7.65
N PHE A 37 3.74 -0.95 -8.44
CA PHE A 37 3.70 -2.37 -8.09
C PHE A 37 4.61 -2.68 -6.90
N ALA A 38 5.82 -2.11 -6.85
CA ALA A 38 6.73 -2.28 -5.74
C ALA A 38 6.16 -1.71 -4.43
N ASP A 39 5.49 -0.56 -4.50
CA ASP A 39 4.78 0.03 -3.36
C ASP A 39 3.64 -0.89 -2.89
N ALA A 40 2.79 -1.36 -3.80
CA ALA A 40 1.69 -2.28 -3.47
C ALA A 40 2.19 -3.62 -2.89
N LEU A 41 3.32 -4.14 -3.39
CA LEU A 41 3.97 -5.32 -2.84
C LEU A 41 4.55 -5.06 -1.44
N GLY A 42 5.15 -3.88 -1.23
CA GLY A 42 5.64 -3.43 0.06
C GLY A 42 4.52 -3.33 1.10
N ASP A 43 3.38 -2.76 0.72
CA ASP A 43 2.18 -2.67 1.55
C ASP A 43 1.63 -4.06 1.89
N ALA A 44 1.56 -4.96 0.92
CA ALA A 44 1.12 -6.35 1.14
C ALA A 44 2.05 -7.12 2.09
N ILE A 45 3.38 -6.95 1.96
CA ILE A 45 4.36 -7.52 2.89
C ILE A 45 4.15 -6.96 4.30
N SER A 46 3.95 -5.64 4.43
CA SER A 46 3.73 -5.00 5.73
C SER A 46 2.43 -5.51 6.39
N SER A 47 1.37 -5.67 5.61
CA SER A 47 0.12 -6.25 6.09
C SER A 47 0.30 -7.69 6.56
N ALA A 48 1.01 -8.52 5.79
CA ALA A 48 1.27 -9.91 6.18
C ALA A 48 2.12 -10.02 7.46
N ASP A 49 3.09 -9.12 7.66
CA ASP A 49 3.88 -9.05 8.90
C ASP A 49 3.02 -8.62 10.11
N GLN A 50 2.06 -7.72 9.90
CA GLN A 50 1.10 -7.33 10.94
C GLN A 50 0.17 -8.49 11.31
N ASP A 51 -0.37 -9.19 10.31
CA ASP A 51 -1.22 -10.38 10.51
C ASP A 51 -0.46 -11.47 11.29
N PHE A 52 0.81 -11.69 10.94
CA PHE A 52 1.67 -12.65 11.63
C PHE A 52 1.88 -12.27 13.11
N LYS A 53 2.17 -11.01 13.40
CA LYS A 53 2.33 -10.53 14.79
C LYS A 53 1.04 -10.62 15.60
N ALA A 54 -0.11 -10.38 14.97
CA ALA A 54 -1.40 -10.55 15.60
C ALA A 54 -1.65 -12.02 15.97
N ALA A 55 -1.35 -12.95 15.06
CA ALA A 55 -1.43 -14.38 15.33
C ALA A 55 -0.47 -14.82 16.46
N GLU A 56 0.75 -14.29 16.52
CA GLU A 56 1.68 -14.57 17.63
C GLU A 56 1.13 -14.12 19.00
N GLU A 57 0.44 -12.97 19.03
CA GLU A 57 -0.17 -12.46 20.25
C GLU A 57 -1.37 -13.33 20.69
N GLU A 58 -2.21 -13.77 19.76
CA GLU A 58 -3.29 -14.72 20.05
C GLU A 58 -2.76 -16.05 20.60
N VAL A 59 -1.66 -16.56 20.03
CA VAL A 59 -0.99 -17.77 20.54
C VAL A 59 -0.48 -17.57 21.98
N ARG A 60 0.08 -16.40 22.30
CA ARG A 60 0.50 -16.08 23.68
C ARG A 60 -0.67 -16.01 24.64
N GLN A 61 -1.79 -15.45 24.22
CA GLN A 61 -3.00 -15.40 25.04
C GLN A 61 -3.52 -16.81 25.30
N LEU A 62 -3.54 -17.64 24.25
CA LEU A 62 -3.99 -19.02 24.33
C LEU A 62 -3.10 -19.84 25.29
N ALA A 63 -1.78 -19.66 25.23
CA ALA A 63 -0.84 -20.30 26.15
C ALA A 63 -1.05 -19.88 27.62
N GLN A 64 -1.65 -18.71 27.87
CA GLN A 64 -2.05 -18.23 29.20
C GLN A 64 -3.45 -18.73 29.62
N GLY A 65 -4.09 -19.58 28.80
CA GLY A 65 -5.45 -20.07 29.03
C GLY A 65 -6.54 -19.05 28.72
N LYS A 66 -6.23 -18.00 27.95
CA LYS A 66 -7.17 -16.95 27.54
C LYS A 66 -7.36 -17.01 26.03
N GLY A 67 -8.61 -17.09 25.56
CA GLY A 67 -8.92 -17.09 24.13
C GLY A 67 -9.38 -18.45 23.59
N ASP A 68 -9.87 -18.44 22.36
CA ASP A 68 -10.40 -19.61 21.67
C ASP A 68 -9.32 -20.25 20.79
N ILE A 69 -9.09 -21.55 20.99
CA ILE A 69 -8.13 -22.35 20.21
C ILE A 69 -8.50 -22.34 18.73
N VAL A 70 -9.80 -22.40 18.41
CA VAL A 70 -10.28 -22.48 17.03
C VAL A 70 -10.00 -21.18 16.30
N GLU A 71 -10.30 -20.03 16.90
CA GLU A 71 -10.02 -18.72 16.30
C GLU A 71 -8.51 -18.50 16.12
N THR A 72 -7.71 -18.86 17.12
CA THR A 72 -6.25 -18.78 17.06
C THR A 72 -5.69 -19.62 15.90
N MET A 73 -6.17 -20.86 15.73
CA MET A 73 -5.76 -21.71 14.60
C MET A 73 -6.16 -21.13 13.24
N ILE A 74 -7.32 -20.50 13.15
CA ILE A 74 -7.77 -19.80 11.93
C ILE A 74 -6.84 -18.62 11.63
N GLY A 75 -6.49 -17.83 12.66
CA GLY A 75 -5.57 -16.70 12.56
C GLY A 75 -4.18 -17.11 12.05
N ILE A 76 -3.62 -18.19 12.62
CA ILE A 76 -2.34 -18.77 12.18
C ILE A 76 -2.44 -19.22 10.72
N THR A 77 -3.45 -20.01 10.38
CA THR A 77 -3.61 -20.56 9.02
C THR A 77 -3.74 -19.45 7.98
N ARG A 78 -4.49 -18.38 8.29
CA ARG A 78 -4.62 -17.20 7.42
C ARG A 78 -3.27 -16.51 7.21
N SER A 79 -2.50 -16.33 8.28
CA SER A 79 -1.19 -15.69 8.25
C SER A 79 -0.19 -16.46 7.40
N GLU A 80 -0.16 -17.80 7.54
CA GLU A 80 0.69 -18.68 6.72
C GLU A 80 0.33 -18.61 5.22
N LEU A 81 -0.96 -18.61 4.90
CA LEU A 81 -1.42 -18.48 3.51
C LEU A 81 -1.05 -17.12 2.91
N SER A 82 -1.24 -16.04 3.67
CA SER A 82 -0.90 -14.67 3.24
C SER A 82 0.59 -14.52 2.97
N LEU A 83 1.44 -14.99 3.90
CA LEU A 83 2.89 -14.97 3.74
C LEU A 83 3.35 -15.81 2.54
N GLY A 84 2.79 -17.02 2.39
CA GLY A 84 3.08 -17.88 1.25
C GLY A 84 2.74 -17.22 -0.09
N PHE A 85 1.60 -16.54 -0.17
CA PHE A 85 1.19 -15.79 -1.36
C PHE A 85 2.14 -14.63 -1.67
N VAL A 86 2.54 -13.85 -0.67
CA VAL A 86 3.50 -12.74 -0.83
C VAL A 86 4.84 -13.23 -1.37
N VAL A 87 5.33 -14.37 -0.88
CA VAL A 87 6.57 -14.98 -1.39
C VAL A 87 6.43 -15.43 -2.84
N GLN A 88 5.30 -16.04 -3.21
CA GLN A 88 5.02 -16.42 -4.60
C GLN A 88 4.97 -15.19 -5.52
N LEU A 89 4.34 -14.11 -5.06
CA LEU A 89 4.28 -12.86 -5.81
C LEU A 89 5.67 -12.23 -5.99
N ARG A 90 6.52 -12.23 -4.96
CA ARG A 90 7.92 -11.82 -5.04
C ARG A 90 8.66 -12.61 -6.11
N ASN A 91 8.55 -13.94 -6.09
CA ASN A 91 9.23 -14.81 -7.04
C ASN A 91 8.77 -14.51 -8.47
N ARG A 92 7.45 -14.35 -8.68
CA ARG A 92 6.89 -14.03 -9.99
C ARG A 92 7.33 -12.67 -10.51
N ALA A 93 7.44 -11.66 -9.63
CA ALA A 93 7.96 -10.35 -9.99
C ALA A 93 9.43 -10.39 -10.42
N LEU A 94 10.25 -11.18 -9.71
CA LEU A 94 11.66 -11.38 -10.08
C LEU A 94 11.80 -12.12 -11.42
N GLU A 95 10.97 -13.13 -11.67
CA GLU A 95 10.91 -13.82 -12.96
C GLU A 95 10.56 -12.87 -14.11
N ALA A 96 9.49 -12.07 -13.95
CA ALA A 96 9.07 -11.11 -14.95
C ALA A 96 10.18 -10.08 -15.27
N TYR A 97 10.91 -9.62 -14.25
CA TYR A 97 12.07 -8.75 -14.45
C TYR A 97 13.19 -9.43 -15.23
N GLN A 98 13.52 -10.69 -14.89
CA GLN A 98 14.54 -11.48 -15.59
C GLN A 98 14.14 -11.79 -17.04
N GLU A 99 12.86 -11.99 -17.31
CA GLU A 99 12.31 -12.26 -18.64
C GLU A 99 12.41 -11.02 -19.55
N ILE A 100 12.08 -9.83 -19.03
CA ILE A 100 12.27 -8.56 -19.75
C ILE A 100 13.74 -8.33 -20.10
N MET A 101 14.66 -8.61 -19.17
CA MET A 101 16.12 -8.50 -19.42
C MET A 101 16.64 -9.49 -20.46
N ARG A 102 15.97 -10.62 -20.65
CA ARG A 102 16.34 -11.67 -21.60
C ARG A 102 15.81 -11.44 -23.01
N LEU A 103 14.96 -10.44 -23.22
CA LEU A 103 14.56 -10.05 -24.58
C LEU A 103 15.81 -9.58 -25.32
N PRO A 104 16.25 -10.28 -26.39
CA PRO A 104 17.30 -9.75 -27.24
C PRO A 104 16.78 -8.46 -27.88
N LEU A 105 17.61 -7.42 -27.83
CA LEU A 105 17.40 -6.18 -28.61
C LEU A 105 17.44 -6.50 -30.12
#